data_AF-A0A3D3CSV7-F1
#
_entry.id   AF-A0A3D3CSV7-F1
#
_cell.length_a   1.000
_cell.length_b   1.000
_cell.length_c   1.000
_cell.angle_alpha   90.00
_cell.angle_beta   90.00
_cell.angle_gamma   90.00
#
_symmetry.space_group_name_H-M   'P 1'
#
loop_
_entity.id
_entity.type
_entity.pdbx_description
1 polymer ?
#
loop_
_entity_poly.entity_id
_entity_poly.type
_entity_poly.pdbx_seq_one_letter_code
_entity_poly.pdbx_strand_id
1 'polypeptide(L)' 'MRIAMLGSGFIGRFYAESLQGQRSRDRIVSIYSRRETSAKKFA' A
#
# COMPACT_ATOMS: atom_id res chain seq x y z
N MET A 1 0.25 -12.34 6.13
CA MET A 1 -0.82 -12.38 5.10
C MET A 1 -0.40 -11.56 3.88
N ARG A 2 -0.92 -11.88 2.69
CA ARG A 2 -0.69 -11.07 1.47
C ARG A 2 -1.80 -10.04 1.35
N ILE A 3 -1.45 -8.77 1.26
CA ILE A 3 -2.39 -7.65 1.20
C ILE A 3 -2.31 -7.00 -0.18
N ALA A 4 -3.46 -6.79 -0.80
CA ALA A 4 -3.62 -5.92 -1.96
C ALA A 4 -4.30 -4.63 -1.53
N MET A 5 -3.84 -3.48 -2.03
CA MET A 5 -4.41 -2.17 -1.68
C MET A 5 -4.90 -1.43 -2.92
N LEU A 6 -6.07 -0.81 -2.78
CA LEU A 6 -6.66 0.07 -3.79
C LEU A 6 -6.51 1.52 -3.33
N GLY A 7 -5.72 2.29 -4.04
CA GLY A 7 -5.41 3.69 -3.73
C GLY A 7 -3.97 3.88 -3.29
N SER A 8 -3.30 4.82 -3.94
CA SER A 8 -1.90 5.20 -3.71
C SER A 8 -1.78 6.61 -3.11
N GLY A 9 -2.84 7.11 -2.49
CA GLY A 9 -2.90 8.43 -1.87
C GLY A 9 -2.48 8.42 -0.41
N PHE A 10 -2.75 9.52 0.29
CA PHE A 10 -2.41 9.70 1.71
C PHE A 10 -2.95 8.56 2.60
N ILE A 11 -4.23 8.21 2.45
CA ILE A 11 -4.86 7.13 3.22
C ILE A 11 -4.18 5.79 2.96
N GLY A 12 -3.83 5.49 1.70
CA GLY A 12 -3.11 4.26 1.36
C GLY A 12 -1.75 4.19 2.06
N ARG A 13 -1.04 5.32 2.15
CA ARG A 13 0.31 5.36 2.76
C ARG A 13 0.21 5.18 4.27
N PHE A 14 -0.75 5.87 4.90
CA PHE A 14 -1.04 5.73 6.32
C PHE A 14 -1.28 4.26 6.71
N TYR A 15 -2.12 3.54 5.96
CA TYR A 15 -2.37 2.12 6.23
C TYR A 15 -1.16 1.24 5.91
N ALA A 16 -0.40 1.55 4.85
CA ALA A 16 0.78 0.78 4.52
C ALA A 16 1.85 0.83 5.61
N GLU A 17 2.12 2.04 6.13
CA GLU A 17 3.06 2.26 7.23
C GLU A 17 2.56 1.60 8.53
N SER A 18 1.28 1.75 8.84
CA SER A 18 0.67 1.13 10.02
C SER A 18 0.72 -0.41 9.96
N LEU A 19 0.44 -1.00 8.79
CA LEU A 19 0.50 -2.45 8.57
C LEU A 19 1.93 -2.99 8.68
N GLN A 20 2.90 -2.34 8.03
CA GLN A 20 4.30 -2.77 8.12
C GLN A 20 4.87 -2.62 9.54
N GLY A 21 4.49 -1.56 10.25
CA GLY A 21 4.96 -1.30 11.62
C GLY A 21 4.32 -2.19 12.69
N GLN A 22 3.00 -2.43 12.61
CA GLN A 22 2.27 -3.16 13.66
C GLN A 22 1.96 -4.61 13.32
N ARG A 23 2.05 -5.00 12.04
CA ARG A 23 1.73 -6.34 11.55
C ARG A 23 2.86 -6.87 10.67
N SER A 24 4.02 -7.09 11.28
CA SER A 24 5.28 -7.47 10.60
C SER A 24 5.22 -8.72 9.70
N ARG A 25 4.26 -9.62 9.92
CA ARG A 25 4.01 -10.80 9.07
C ARG A 25 3.15 -10.52 7.83
N ASP A 26 2.53 -9.35 7.78
CA ASP A 26 1.70 -8.94 6.65
C ASP A 26 2.54 -8.15 5.65
N ARG A 27 2.40 -8.54 4.38
CA ARG A 27 3.15 -7.95 3.27
C ARG A 27 2.17 -7.44 2.25
N ILE A 28 2.30 -6.16 1.92
CA ILE A 28 1.60 -5.55 0.80
C ILE A 28 2.32 -6.01 -0.47
N VAL A 29 1.61 -6.74 -1.33
CA VAL A 29 2.19 -7.36 -2.55
C VAL A 29 1.65 -6.76 -3.84
N SER A 30 0.58 -5.97 -3.75
CA SER A 30 -0.02 -5.32 -4.90
C SER A 30 -0.66 -4.00 -4.49
N ILE A 31 -0.43 -2.96 -5.31
CA ILE A 31 -1.11 -1.68 -5.21
C ILE A 31 -1.65 -1.27 -6.56
N TYR A 32 -2.91 -0.83 -6.55
CA TYR A 32 -3.56 -0.26 -7.71
C TYR A 32 -3.89 1.21 -7.46
N SER A 33 -3.73 2.02 -8.50
CA SER A 33 -4.18 3.40 -8.54
C SER A 33 -4.70 3.70 -9.94
N ARG A 34 -5.66 4.62 -10.05
CA ARG A 34 -6.22 5.05 -11.34
C ARG A 34 -5.15 5.61 -12.30
N ARG A 35 -4.04 6.10 -11.75
CA ARG A 35 -2.90 6.61 -12.52
C ARG A 35 -1.67 5.78 -12.18
N GLU A 36 -1.03 5.21 -13.18
CA GLU A 36 0.19 4.42 -13.02
C GLU A 36 1.30 5.20 -12.31
N THR A 37 1.46 6.49 -12.63
CA THR A 37 2.43 7.39 -11.99
C THR A 37 2.24 7.47 -10.47
N SER A 38 1.00 7.44 -10.01
CA SER A 38 0.67 7.49 -8.58
C SER A 38 0.93 6.14 -7.90
N ALA A 39 0.68 5.02 -8.58
CA ALA A 39 1.03 3.69 -8.08
C ALA A 39 2.56 3.50 -7.98
N LYS A 40 3.31 3.94 -9.00
CA LYS A 40 4.79 3.89 -9.02
C LYS A 40 5.43 4.77 -7.95
N LYS A 41 4.87 5.95 -7.66
CA LYS A 41 5.37 6.82 -6.58
C LYS A 41 5.16 6.21 -5.18
N PHE A 42 4.23 5.27 -5.08
CA PHE A 42 3.88 4.63 -3.81
C PHE A 42 4.72 3.39 -3.52
N ALA A 43 4.92 2.55 -4.55
CA ALA A 43 5.73 1.33 -4.47
C ALA A 43 7.22 1.66 -4.31
#